data_AF-A0A653ZQH8-F1
#
_entry.id   AF-A0A653ZQH8-F1
#
_cell.length_a   1.000
_cell.length_b   1.000
_cell.length_c   1.000
_cell.angle_alpha   90.00
_cell.angle_beta   90.00
_cell.angle_gamma   90.00
#
_symmetry.space_group_name_H-M   'P 1'
#
loop_
_entity.id
_entity.type
_entity.pdbx_description
1 polymer ?
#
loop_
_entity_poly.entity_id
_entity_poly.type
_entity_poly.pdbx_seq_one_letter_code
_entity_poly.pdbx_strand_id
1 'polypeptide(L)'
;MKRLSNNVQAFAGSVFAAVFRAIKVVRPNRPNHPKGVHLVGTLERDGLAHRASGIPWLDTAGTNPVDARLSRSLGLPGSFPDIIGLAVRLTEQGNMCDMLLATTGATGLGRFILRFRRDAASAVFSTMMPYKSETGPVLIAARTVGGAAKLPAEPRAFSSYLGQQTWTLELHHASPLGPWTRFGTLTLTLADTQGSETAERFDPVLNPLPTAGTYDWTRRLREPSYAVARRRV
;
A
#
# COMPACT_ATOMS: atom_id res chain seq x y z
N MET A 1 3.40 -21.76 -27.25
CA MET A 1 3.89 -20.79 -26.24
C MET A 1 2.85 -20.35 -25.20
N LYS A 2 1.54 -20.21 -25.51
CA LYS A 2 0.48 -19.82 -24.52
C LYS A 2 0.37 -20.74 -23.28
N ARG A 3 0.55 -22.06 -23.45
CA ARG A 3 0.37 -23.08 -22.40
C ARG A 3 1.41 -23.03 -21.27
N LEU A 4 2.64 -22.59 -21.55
CA LEU A 4 3.72 -22.45 -20.56
C LEU A 4 3.48 -21.25 -19.62
N SER A 5 2.82 -20.18 -20.09
CA SER A 5 2.52 -18.99 -19.28
C SER A 5 1.44 -19.25 -18.22
N ASN A 6 0.44 -20.08 -18.53
CA ASN A 6 -0.64 -20.41 -17.59
C ASN A 6 -0.15 -21.23 -16.40
N ASN A 7 0.84 -22.12 -16.61
CA ASN A 7 1.38 -22.97 -15.56
C ASN A 7 2.28 -22.17 -14.59
N VAL A 8 3.03 -21.19 -15.08
CA VAL A 8 3.82 -20.28 -14.24
C VAL A 8 2.91 -19.36 -13.43
N GLN A 9 1.80 -18.88 -14.02
CA GLN A 9 0.80 -18.07 -13.34
C GLN A 9 0.06 -18.86 -12.24
N ALA A 10 -0.29 -20.12 -12.50
CA ALA A 10 -0.94 -21.00 -11.53
C ALA A 10 0.00 -21.42 -10.37
N PHE A 11 1.28 -21.65 -10.67
CA PHE A 11 2.29 -21.97 -9.66
C PHE A 11 2.62 -20.76 -8.77
N ALA A 12 2.75 -19.57 -9.36
CA ALA A 12 2.92 -18.34 -8.59
C ALA A 12 1.69 -18.07 -7.70
N GLY A 13 0.47 -18.22 -8.25
CA GLY A 13 -0.77 -18.02 -7.50
C GLY A 13 -0.96 -18.96 -6.30
N SER A 14 -0.49 -20.20 -6.40
CA SER A 14 -0.57 -21.20 -5.32
C SER A 14 0.49 -20.97 -4.23
N VAL A 15 1.71 -20.57 -4.60
CA VAL A 15 2.75 -20.14 -3.65
C VAL A 15 2.30 -18.89 -2.88
N PHE A 16 1.70 -17.90 -3.56
CA PHE A 16 1.12 -16.73 -2.90
C PHE A 16 0.03 -17.14 -1.92
N ALA A 17 -0.92 -17.98 -2.34
CA ALA A 17 -2.00 -18.44 -1.47
C ALA A 17 -1.49 -19.13 -0.18
N ALA A 18 -0.40 -19.90 -0.26
CA ALA A 18 0.18 -20.58 0.90
C ALA A 18 0.83 -19.61 1.90
N VAL A 19 1.66 -18.68 1.43
CA VAL A 19 2.30 -17.64 2.26
C VAL A 19 1.24 -16.79 2.96
N PHE A 20 0.15 -16.44 2.27
CA PHE A 20 -0.93 -15.65 2.85
C PHE A 20 -1.81 -16.42 3.84
N ARG A 21 -2.02 -17.74 3.66
CA ARG A 21 -2.72 -18.57 4.66
C ARG A 21 -1.96 -18.59 5.99
N ALA A 22 -0.62 -18.65 5.95
CA ALA A 22 0.21 -18.60 7.15
C ALA A 22 0.05 -17.28 7.92
N ILE A 23 -0.11 -16.14 7.22
CA ILE A 23 -0.33 -14.83 7.83
C ILE A 23 -1.69 -14.74 8.55
N LYS A 24 -2.72 -15.42 8.04
CA LYS A 24 -4.06 -15.45 8.66
C LYS A 24 -4.08 -16.17 10.01
N VAL A 25 -3.23 -17.19 10.19
CA VAL A 25 -3.12 -17.96 11.45
C VAL A 25 -2.59 -17.10 12.60
N VAL A 26 -1.78 -16.08 12.30
CA VAL A 26 -1.17 -15.19 13.31
C VAL A 26 -2.13 -14.09 13.80
N ARG A 27 -3.36 -13.99 13.27
CA ARG A 27 -4.36 -12.99 13.71
C ARG A 27 -5.75 -13.57 14.00
N PRO A 28 -5.95 -14.22 15.16
CA PRO A 28 -7.28 -14.70 15.54
C PRO A 28 -8.23 -13.58 15.99
N ASN A 29 -7.71 -12.51 16.61
CA ASN A 29 -8.51 -11.38 17.10
C ASN A 29 -7.67 -10.10 17.10
N ARG A 30 -8.24 -8.96 16.66
CA ARG A 30 -7.60 -7.64 16.71
C ARG A 30 -7.53 -7.19 18.17
N PRO A 31 -6.34 -6.98 18.78
CA PRO A 31 -6.26 -6.19 20.00
C PRO A 31 -6.68 -4.75 19.68
N ASN A 32 -7.49 -4.18 20.56
CA ASN A 32 -8.10 -2.87 20.41
C ASN A 32 -7.06 -1.75 20.53
N HIS A 33 -6.31 -1.44 19.46
CA HIS A 33 -5.62 -0.16 19.31
C HIS A 33 -5.73 0.36 17.86
N PRO A 34 -6.84 1.05 17.52
CA PRO A 34 -6.98 1.81 16.28
C PRO A 34 -6.19 3.11 16.45
N LYS A 35 -4.89 3.11 16.17
CA LYS A 35 -4.12 4.36 16.16
C LYS A 35 -3.41 4.46 14.83
N GLY A 36 -3.93 5.31 13.97
CA GLY A 36 -3.28 5.75 12.75
C GLY A 36 -3.21 7.26 12.71
N VAL A 37 -2.36 7.77 11.82
CA VAL A 37 -2.21 9.21 11.55
C VAL A 37 -2.92 9.51 10.25
N HIS A 38 -3.85 10.46 10.27
CA HIS A 38 -4.47 10.98 9.06
C HIS A 38 -3.54 11.97 8.38
N LEU A 39 -3.32 11.73 7.10
CA LEU A 39 -2.47 12.49 6.21
C LEU A 39 -3.30 12.94 5.01
N VAL A 40 -2.91 14.07 4.42
CA VAL A 40 -3.47 14.56 3.15
C VAL A 40 -2.33 14.98 2.24
N GLY A 41 -2.61 15.10 0.95
CA GLY A 41 -1.66 15.72 0.03
C GLY A 41 -1.95 15.43 -1.42
N THR A 42 -0.90 15.19 -2.21
CA THR A 42 -1.00 15.01 -3.66
C THR A 42 -0.25 13.77 -4.15
N LEU A 43 -0.84 13.10 -5.13
CA LEU A 43 -0.21 12.06 -5.93
C LEU A 43 -0.06 12.58 -7.36
N GLU A 44 1.18 12.66 -7.82
CA GLU A 44 1.55 13.08 -9.17
C GLU A 44 2.09 11.88 -9.94
N ARG A 45 1.53 11.62 -11.12
CA ARG A 45 1.98 10.59 -12.06
C ARG A 45 2.75 11.26 -13.19
N ASP A 46 3.93 10.74 -13.49
CA ASP A 46 4.83 11.33 -14.49
C ASP A 46 4.33 11.10 -15.94
N GLY A 47 3.55 10.04 -16.15
CA GLY A 47 3.25 9.49 -17.48
C GLY A 47 4.38 8.63 -18.02
N LEU A 48 4.06 7.40 -18.42
CA LEU A 48 5.04 6.38 -18.80
C LEU A 48 4.95 6.06 -20.30
N ALA A 49 5.63 6.88 -21.13
CA ALA A 49 5.71 6.63 -22.56
C ALA A 49 6.57 5.39 -22.92
N HIS A 50 7.58 5.09 -22.10
CA HIS A 50 8.50 3.97 -22.29
C HIS A 50 8.65 3.24 -20.95
N ARG A 51 8.32 1.94 -20.90
CA ARG A 51 8.18 1.09 -19.68
C ARG A 51 6.84 1.19 -18.95
N ALA A 52 5.75 1.26 -19.71
CA ALA A 52 4.38 1.17 -19.19
C ALA A 52 4.19 -0.05 -18.28
N SER A 53 3.40 0.13 -17.22
CA SER A 53 2.98 -0.90 -16.28
C SER A 53 1.89 -1.81 -16.87
N GLY A 54 1.16 -1.34 -17.89
CA GLY A 54 -0.04 -1.98 -18.41
C GLY A 54 -1.29 -1.69 -17.58
N ILE A 55 -1.20 -0.77 -16.62
CA ILE A 55 -2.33 -0.18 -15.90
C ILE A 55 -2.45 1.26 -16.42
N PRO A 56 -3.41 1.57 -17.31
CA PRO A 56 -3.49 2.86 -17.99
C PRO A 56 -3.46 4.07 -17.04
N TRP A 57 -4.07 3.95 -15.86
CA TRP A 57 -4.03 4.99 -14.84
C TRP A 57 -2.61 5.25 -14.32
N LEU A 58 -1.78 4.24 -14.06
CA LEU A 58 -0.39 4.48 -13.66
C LEU A 58 0.45 5.07 -14.80
N ASP A 59 0.11 4.71 -16.03
CA ASP A 59 0.90 5.03 -17.22
C ASP A 59 0.57 6.42 -17.80
N THR A 60 -0.51 7.04 -17.33
CA THR A 60 -0.97 8.36 -17.78
C THR A 60 -0.59 9.43 -16.77
N ALA A 61 0.00 10.53 -17.26
CA ALA A 61 0.33 11.68 -16.42
C ALA A 61 -0.94 12.28 -15.79
N GLY A 62 -0.83 12.74 -14.55
CA GLY A 62 -1.96 13.35 -13.86
C GLY A 62 -1.69 13.59 -12.39
N THR A 63 -2.49 14.46 -11.79
CA THR A 63 -2.38 14.83 -10.38
C THR A 63 -3.71 14.59 -9.70
N ASN A 64 -3.67 13.92 -8.55
CA ASN A 64 -4.84 13.66 -7.73
C ASN A 64 -4.59 14.17 -6.30
N PRO A 65 -5.52 14.94 -5.71
CA PRO A 65 -5.51 15.12 -4.26
C PRO A 65 -5.76 13.76 -3.60
N VAL A 66 -5.14 13.54 -2.45
CA VAL A 66 -5.24 12.27 -1.73
C VAL A 66 -5.50 12.45 -0.24
N ASP A 67 -6.28 11.52 0.29
CA ASP A 67 -6.36 11.21 1.70
C ASP A 67 -5.49 9.99 1.98
N ALA A 68 -4.76 10.00 3.08
CA ALA A 68 -3.88 8.90 3.43
C ALA A 68 -3.91 8.59 4.93
N ARG A 69 -3.57 7.36 5.28
CA ARG A 69 -3.50 6.92 6.65
C ARG A 69 -2.27 6.07 6.87
N LEU A 70 -1.41 6.52 7.78
CA LEU A 70 -0.36 5.69 8.35
C LEU A 70 -0.95 4.90 9.51
N SER A 71 -0.64 3.61 9.63
CA SER A 71 -1.13 2.78 10.72
C SER A 71 -0.15 1.69 11.13
N ARG A 72 -0.30 1.20 12.36
CA ARG A 72 0.43 0.02 12.85
C ARG A 72 -0.47 -1.20 12.77
N SER A 73 0.08 -2.27 12.22
CA SER A 73 -0.71 -3.44 11.86
C SER A 73 -0.99 -4.33 13.06
N LEU A 74 0.02 -4.74 13.83
CA LEU A 74 -0.14 -5.67 14.96
C LEU A 74 -0.50 -4.97 16.27
N GLY A 75 -0.21 -3.68 16.39
CA GLY A 75 -0.53 -2.89 17.58
C GLY A 75 0.40 -3.21 18.75
N LEU A 76 1.65 -3.60 18.47
CA LEU A 76 2.66 -3.84 19.50
C LEU A 76 2.93 -2.54 20.29
N PRO A 77 3.51 -2.58 21.50
CA PRO A 77 3.85 -1.36 22.24
C PRO A 77 4.74 -0.41 21.41
N GLY A 78 4.67 0.90 21.68
CA GLY A 78 5.31 1.95 20.86
C GLY A 78 6.83 1.80 20.67
N SER A 79 7.51 1.16 21.62
CA SER A 79 8.95 0.89 21.58
C SER A 79 9.35 -0.28 20.65
N PHE A 80 8.39 -1.12 20.25
CA PHE A 80 8.62 -2.28 19.40
C PHE A 80 8.42 -1.95 17.92
N PRO A 81 9.17 -2.58 17.00
CA PRO A 81 8.86 -2.47 15.59
C PRO A 81 7.48 -3.08 15.29
N ASP A 82 6.82 -2.61 14.25
CA ASP A 82 5.56 -3.17 13.76
C ASP A 82 5.60 -3.23 12.21
N ILE A 83 4.61 -3.87 11.62
CA ILE A 83 4.33 -3.72 10.19
C ILE A 83 3.55 -2.43 10.02
N ILE A 84 4.12 -1.50 9.25
CA ILE A 84 3.52 -0.18 9.04
C ILE A 84 2.69 -0.26 7.76
N GLY A 85 1.43 0.16 7.85
CA GLY A 85 0.53 0.32 6.72
C GLY A 85 0.49 1.77 6.27
N LEU A 86 0.51 1.99 4.96
CA LEU A 86 0.21 3.27 4.32
C LEU A 86 -0.96 3.05 3.37
N ALA A 87 -2.13 3.54 3.75
CA ALA A 87 -3.32 3.58 2.91
C ALA A 87 -3.39 4.93 2.21
N VAL A 88 -3.69 4.94 0.92
CA VAL A 88 -3.85 6.15 0.11
C VAL A 88 -5.16 6.03 -0.64
N ARG A 89 -5.95 7.09 -0.62
CA ARG A 89 -7.26 7.22 -1.23
C ARG A 89 -7.24 8.41 -2.15
N LEU A 90 -7.82 8.22 -3.33
CA LEU A 90 -8.01 9.26 -4.32
C LEU A 90 -9.37 9.09 -4.98
N THR A 91 -9.81 10.14 -5.65
CA THR A 91 -11.01 10.09 -6.50
C THR A 91 -10.60 10.17 -7.96
N GLU A 92 -11.09 9.22 -8.75
CA GLU A 92 -10.89 9.17 -10.20
C GLU A 92 -12.25 8.99 -10.89
N GLN A 93 -12.61 9.93 -11.77
CA GLN A 93 -13.90 9.92 -12.48
C GLN A 93 -15.12 9.73 -11.55
N GLY A 94 -15.08 10.38 -10.38
CA GLY A 94 -16.16 10.30 -9.37
C GLY A 94 -16.16 9.05 -8.50
N ASN A 95 -15.23 8.11 -8.71
CA ASN A 95 -15.12 6.89 -7.90
C ASN A 95 -13.95 7.00 -6.91
N MET A 96 -14.18 6.55 -5.67
CA MET A 96 -13.13 6.42 -4.67
C MET A 96 -12.25 5.21 -5.00
N CYS A 97 -10.95 5.38 -4.84
CA CYS A 97 -9.95 4.35 -5.15
C CYS A 97 -8.92 4.26 -4.04
N ASP A 98 -8.75 3.06 -3.48
CA ASP A 98 -7.87 2.81 -2.34
C ASP A 98 -6.66 1.97 -2.76
N MET A 99 -5.48 2.56 -2.56
CA MET A 99 -4.18 1.90 -2.68
C MET A 99 -3.65 1.57 -1.29
N LEU A 100 -3.44 0.28 -1.01
CA LEU A 100 -2.93 -0.18 0.27
C LEU A 100 -1.52 -0.72 0.16
N LEU A 101 -0.60 -0.09 0.90
CA LEU A 101 0.79 -0.47 1.00
C LEU A 101 1.11 -0.91 2.44
N ALA A 102 2.07 -1.81 2.57
CA ALA A 102 2.61 -2.21 3.87
C ALA A 102 4.12 -2.33 3.78
N THR A 103 4.81 -2.30 4.92
CA THR A 103 6.26 -2.47 4.95
C THR A 103 6.66 -3.87 4.52
N THR A 104 7.48 -3.95 3.47
CA THR A 104 7.96 -5.21 2.87
C THR A 104 9.46 -5.13 2.58
N GLY A 105 10.04 -6.20 2.02
CA GLY A 105 11.36 -6.15 1.40
C GLY A 105 11.30 -5.52 0.00
N ALA A 106 12.43 -4.98 -0.48
CA ALA A 106 12.47 -4.28 -1.77
C ALA A 106 12.73 -5.21 -2.98
N THR A 107 13.30 -6.40 -2.78
CA THR A 107 13.86 -7.23 -3.86
C THR A 107 13.45 -8.70 -3.75
N GLY A 108 13.46 -9.39 -4.90
CA GLY A 108 13.16 -10.82 -5.03
C GLY A 108 11.86 -11.23 -4.33
N LEU A 109 11.88 -12.39 -3.68
CA LEU A 109 10.75 -12.87 -2.86
C LEU A 109 10.48 -11.98 -1.63
N GLY A 110 11.45 -11.14 -1.23
CA GLY A 110 11.30 -10.19 -0.12
C GLY A 110 10.16 -9.19 -0.33
N ARG A 111 9.76 -8.93 -1.58
CA ARG A 111 8.61 -8.09 -1.95
C ARG A 111 7.27 -8.59 -1.41
N PHE A 112 7.21 -9.87 -1.04
CA PHE A 112 6.01 -10.52 -0.52
C PHE A 112 6.10 -10.84 0.98
N ILE A 113 7.19 -10.43 1.63
CA ILE A 113 7.45 -10.69 3.05
C ILE A 113 7.27 -9.38 3.80
N LEU A 114 6.30 -9.36 4.72
CA LEU A 114 6.08 -8.22 5.61
C LEU A 114 7.31 -8.03 6.50
N ARG A 115 7.68 -6.76 6.70
CA ARG A 115 8.86 -6.39 7.46
C ARG A 115 8.46 -5.52 8.64
N PHE A 116 8.95 -5.91 9.80
CA PHE A 116 8.92 -5.11 11.01
C PHE A 116 9.84 -3.89 10.86
N ARG A 117 9.30 -2.71 11.15
CA ARG A 117 9.97 -1.41 11.07
C ARG A 117 9.61 -0.56 12.28
N ARG A 118 10.58 0.24 12.74
CA ARG A 118 10.37 1.27 13.76
C ARG A 118 10.21 2.66 13.16
N ASP A 119 10.53 2.81 11.89
CA ASP A 119 10.67 4.09 11.22
C ASP A 119 10.11 3.96 9.80
N ALA A 120 9.20 4.86 9.45
CA ALA A 120 8.54 4.93 8.16
C ALA A 120 9.44 5.59 7.11
N ALA A 121 10.29 6.55 7.49
CA ALA A 121 11.17 7.27 6.57
C ALA A 121 12.14 6.31 5.86
N SER A 122 12.73 5.35 6.58
CA SER A 122 13.66 4.34 6.03
C SER A 122 12.99 3.10 5.43
N ALA A 123 11.65 3.02 5.43
CA ALA A 123 10.94 1.84 4.98
C ALA A 123 10.63 1.85 3.48
N VAL A 124 10.52 0.65 2.91
CA VAL A 124 9.86 0.43 1.62
C VAL A 124 8.45 -0.07 1.92
N PHE A 125 7.47 0.61 1.34
CA PHE A 125 6.07 0.20 1.38
C PHE A 125 5.75 -0.43 0.04
N SER A 126 5.11 -1.60 0.01
CA SER A 126 4.62 -2.17 -1.25
C SER A 126 3.27 -2.83 -1.10
N THR A 127 2.59 -3.00 -2.22
CA THR A 127 1.50 -3.96 -2.29
C THR A 127 2.08 -5.35 -2.10
N MET A 128 1.43 -6.10 -1.23
CA MET A 128 1.79 -7.51 -0.98
C MET A 128 1.12 -8.44 -2.00
N MET A 129 0.01 -7.99 -2.59
CA MET A 129 -0.72 -8.70 -3.63
C MET A 129 -0.65 -7.86 -4.92
N PRO A 130 -0.36 -8.49 -6.08
CA PRO A 130 -0.29 -7.75 -7.33
C PRO A 130 -1.68 -7.34 -7.82
N TYR A 131 -1.73 -6.18 -8.45
CA TYR A 131 -2.81 -5.81 -9.36
C TYR A 131 -2.67 -6.59 -10.66
N LYS A 132 -3.78 -6.79 -11.37
CA LYS A 132 -3.79 -7.35 -12.71
C LYS A 132 -3.76 -6.21 -13.72
N SER A 133 -2.75 -6.20 -14.57
CA SER A 133 -2.63 -5.28 -15.72
C SER A 133 -2.94 -6.02 -17.03
N GLU A 134 -2.96 -5.31 -18.14
CA GLU A 134 -3.05 -5.90 -19.48
C GLU A 134 -1.86 -6.80 -19.81
N THR A 135 -0.70 -6.52 -19.22
CA THR A 135 0.56 -7.23 -19.49
C THR A 135 0.94 -8.25 -18.42
N GLY A 136 0.17 -8.35 -17.34
CA GLY A 136 0.39 -9.29 -16.24
C GLY A 136 0.36 -8.67 -14.84
N PRO A 137 0.87 -9.35 -13.81
CA PRO A 137 0.83 -8.88 -12.44
C PRO A 137 1.73 -7.66 -12.23
N VAL A 138 1.22 -6.65 -11.51
CA VAL A 138 1.95 -5.42 -11.17
C VAL A 138 1.92 -5.19 -9.65
N LEU A 139 3.09 -5.01 -9.07
CA LEU A 139 3.26 -4.50 -7.71
C LEU A 139 3.46 -3.00 -7.75
N ILE A 140 2.98 -2.31 -6.72
CA ILE A 140 3.24 -0.89 -6.49
C ILE A 140 4.06 -0.76 -5.21
N ALA A 141 5.03 0.14 -5.20
CA ALA A 141 5.81 0.49 -4.03
C ALA A 141 5.94 2.00 -3.85
N ALA A 142 6.16 2.42 -2.61
CA ALA A 142 6.51 3.77 -2.23
C ALA A 142 7.79 3.75 -1.39
N ARG A 143 8.71 4.67 -1.68
CA ARG A 143 9.96 4.86 -0.90
C ARG A 143 10.13 6.34 -0.57
N THR A 144 10.46 6.66 0.67
CA THR A 144 10.75 8.05 1.06
C THR A 144 11.96 8.56 0.29
N VAL A 145 11.87 9.81 -0.18
CA VAL A 145 12.97 10.52 -0.85
C VAL A 145 13.19 11.92 -0.29
N GLY A 146 12.25 12.45 0.48
CA GLY A 146 12.34 13.78 1.07
C GLY A 146 11.42 13.96 2.26
N GLY A 147 11.68 15.02 3.03
CA GLY A 147 10.95 15.33 4.26
C GLY A 147 11.77 15.07 5.52
N ALA A 148 11.05 14.79 6.62
CA ALA A 148 11.68 14.48 7.90
C ALA A 148 12.61 13.26 7.80
N ALA A 149 13.85 13.41 8.26
CA ALA A 149 14.87 12.35 8.21
C ALA A 149 14.50 11.10 9.03
N LYS A 150 13.56 11.24 9.96
CA LYS A 150 13.05 10.16 10.81
C LYS A 150 11.55 10.36 10.99
N LEU A 151 10.80 9.29 10.84
CA LEU A 151 9.36 9.20 11.02
C LEU A 151 9.05 7.94 11.84
N PRO A 152 9.13 8.02 13.18
CA PRO A 152 8.86 6.86 14.04
C PRO A 152 7.49 6.24 13.73
N ALA A 153 7.38 4.91 13.77
CA ALA A 153 6.15 4.19 13.43
C ALA A 153 5.02 4.39 14.45
N GLU A 154 5.36 4.83 15.67
CA GLU A 154 4.36 5.14 16.70
C GLU A 154 3.60 6.42 16.31
N PRO A 155 2.25 6.41 16.25
CA PRO A 155 1.48 7.50 15.67
C PRO A 155 1.72 8.89 16.27
N ARG A 156 1.83 9.03 17.60
CA ARG A 156 2.07 10.35 18.19
C ARG A 156 3.46 10.87 17.85
N ALA A 157 4.47 10.02 17.97
CA ALA A 157 5.84 10.35 17.58
C ALA A 157 5.93 10.64 16.07
N PHE A 158 5.20 9.91 15.22
CA PHE A 158 5.11 10.21 13.80
C PHE A 158 4.59 11.64 13.58
N SER A 159 3.43 11.98 14.16
CA SER A 159 2.84 13.32 14.02
C SER A 159 3.78 14.41 14.53
N SER A 160 4.43 14.21 15.68
CA SER A 160 5.38 15.18 16.22
C SER A 160 6.63 15.37 15.36
N TYR A 161 7.16 14.30 14.78
CA TYR A 161 8.36 14.38 13.92
C TYR A 161 8.06 14.94 12.54
N LEU A 162 6.89 14.61 11.96
CA LEU A 162 6.46 15.22 10.70
C LEU A 162 6.15 16.70 10.92
N GLY A 163 5.35 17.04 11.93
CA GLY A 163 4.99 18.43 12.24
C GLY A 163 4.43 19.15 11.03
N GLN A 164 5.03 20.30 10.67
CA GLN A 164 4.68 21.07 9.47
C GLN A 164 5.48 20.67 8.22
N GLN A 165 6.37 19.68 8.33
CA GLN A 165 7.15 19.20 7.20
C GLN A 165 6.28 18.34 6.28
N THR A 166 6.72 18.24 5.03
CA THR A 166 6.17 17.32 4.05
C THR A 166 6.89 15.98 4.13
N TRP A 167 6.18 14.89 3.88
CA TRP A 167 6.75 13.57 3.64
C TRP A 167 6.59 13.23 2.16
N THR A 168 7.72 13.16 1.44
CA THR A 168 7.75 12.91 0.00
C THR A 168 8.24 11.50 -0.28
N LEU A 169 7.42 10.72 -0.99
CA LEU A 169 7.73 9.38 -1.44
C LEU A 169 7.72 9.30 -2.96
N GLU A 170 8.68 8.59 -3.53
CA GLU A 170 8.57 8.16 -4.93
C GLU A 170 7.74 6.90 -5.03
N LEU A 171 6.88 6.87 -6.04
CA LEU A 171 6.04 5.74 -6.38
C LEU A 171 6.66 4.93 -7.52
N HIS A 172 6.65 3.61 -7.37
CA HIS A 172 7.25 2.67 -8.32
C HIS A 172 6.28 1.54 -8.65
N HIS A 173 6.39 1.02 -9.86
CA HIS A 173 5.75 -0.23 -10.25
C HIS A 173 6.79 -1.27 -10.66
N ALA A 174 6.42 -2.54 -10.57
CA ALA A 174 7.23 -3.63 -11.10
C ALA A 174 6.38 -4.86 -11.39
N SER A 175 6.80 -5.69 -12.34
CA SER A 175 6.39 -7.09 -12.32
C SER A 175 6.98 -7.78 -11.07
N PRO A 176 6.42 -8.91 -10.60
CA PRO A 176 6.86 -9.60 -9.39
C PRO A 176 8.38 -9.80 -9.27
N LEU A 177 9.04 -10.13 -10.39
CA LEU A 177 10.48 -10.40 -10.48
C LEU A 177 11.24 -9.32 -11.26
N GLY A 178 10.56 -8.28 -11.76
CA GLY A 178 11.16 -7.23 -12.59
C GLY A 178 11.78 -6.09 -11.77
N PRO A 179 12.58 -5.23 -12.43
CA PRO A 179 13.11 -4.02 -11.81
C PRO A 179 11.97 -3.07 -11.43
N TRP A 180 12.22 -2.24 -10.41
CA TRP A 180 11.32 -1.13 -10.08
C TRP A 180 11.47 -0.02 -11.10
N THR A 181 10.35 0.48 -11.60
CA THR A 181 10.27 1.65 -12.47
C THR A 181 9.45 2.72 -11.75
N ARG A 182 10.03 3.92 -11.60
CA ARG A 182 9.33 5.07 -11.02
C ARG A 182 8.17 5.49 -11.94
N PHE A 183 7.02 5.83 -11.36
CA PHE A 183 5.88 6.39 -12.11
C PHE A 183 5.33 7.70 -11.52
N GLY A 184 5.81 8.12 -10.36
CA GLY A 184 5.29 9.33 -9.76
C GLY A 184 5.84 9.67 -8.38
N THR A 185 5.21 10.65 -7.76
CA THR A 185 5.49 11.16 -6.43
C THR A 185 4.23 11.20 -5.60
N LEU A 186 4.34 10.85 -4.33
CA LEU A 186 3.32 11.02 -3.30
C LEU A 186 3.87 12.00 -2.26
N THR A 187 3.16 13.08 -2.04
CA THR A 187 3.57 14.17 -1.15
C THR A 187 2.51 14.31 -0.08
N LEU A 188 2.87 14.14 1.19
CA LEU A 188 1.92 14.08 2.31
C LEU A 188 2.27 15.06 3.42
N THR A 189 1.25 15.59 4.07
CA THR A 189 1.34 16.37 5.32
C THR A 189 0.31 15.82 6.31
N LEU A 190 0.37 16.27 7.57
CA LEU A 190 -0.70 15.98 8.52
C LEU A 190 -2.01 16.64 8.05
N ALA A 191 -3.13 15.93 8.22
CA ALA A 191 -4.46 16.44 7.90
C ALA A 191 -4.91 17.54 8.87
N ASP A 192 -4.48 17.44 10.13
CA ASP A 192 -4.66 18.47 11.16
C ASP A 192 -3.38 18.61 11.99
N THR A 193 -3.34 19.62 12.87
CA THR A 193 -2.15 19.90 13.70
C THR A 193 -1.77 18.78 14.66
N GLN A 194 -2.66 17.83 14.94
CA GLN A 194 -2.41 16.70 15.85
C GLN A 194 -2.17 15.37 15.11
N GLY A 195 -2.40 15.32 13.80
CA GLY A 195 -2.48 14.09 13.03
C GLY A 195 -3.56 13.15 13.59
N SER A 196 -4.74 13.68 13.91
CA SER A 196 -5.83 12.90 14.51
C SER A 196 -6.20 11.69 13.65
N GLU A 197 -6.83 10.70 14.27
CA GLU A 197 -7.30 9.53 13.52
C GLU A 197 -8.48 9.91 12.62
N THR A 198 -8.44 9.46 11.36
CA THR A 198 -9.59 9.55 10.46
C THR A 198 -10.60 8.44 10.78
N ALA A 199 -11.88 8.81 10.79
CA ALA A 199 -12.99 7.86 10.84
C ALA A 199 -13.12 7.06 9.52
N GLU A 200 -12.47 7.51 8.45
CA GLU A 200 -12.58 6.88 7.14
C GLU A 200 -11.91 5.50 7.08
N ARG A 201 -12.66 4.57 6.51
CA ARG A 201 -12.19 3.20 6.27
C ARG A 201 -11.77 3.06 4.82
N PHE A 202 -10.52 2.67 4.63
CA PHE A 202 -9.97 2.27 3.34
C PHE A 202 -10.37 0.82 3.05
N ASP A 203 -10.91 0.56 1.86
CA ASP A 203 -11.39 -0.74 1.41
C ASP A 203 -11.06 -0.95 -0.09
N PRO A 204 -9.91 -1.56 -0.42
CA PRO A 204 -9.49 -1.78 -1.79
C PRO A 204 -10.31 -2.87 -2.51
N VAL A 205 -11.29 -3.49 -1.84
CA VAL A 205 -12.22 -4.43 -2.49
C VAL A 205 -13.43 -3.67 -3.04
N LEU A 206 -13.92 -2.66 -2.33
CA LEU A 206 -14.98 -1.77 -2.85
C LEU A 206 -14.43 -0.64 -3.71
N ASN A 207 -13.22 -0.19 -3.42
CA ASN A 207 -12.56 0.95 -4.05
C ASN A 207 -11.27 0.49 -4.75
N PRO A 208 -11.37 -0.26 -5.87
CA PRO A 208 -10.19 -0.73 -6.59
C PRO A 208 -9.37 0.43 -7.17
N LEU A 209 -8.09 0.19 -7.42
CA LEU A 209 -7.23 1.16 -8.11
C LEU A 209 -7.76 1.39 -9.55
N PRO A 210 -7.82 2.63 -10.07
CA PRO A 210 -8.44 2.88 -11.36
C PRO A 210 -7.76 2.10 -12.47
N THR A 211 -8.55 1.57 -13.40
CA THR A 211 -8.10 0.76 -14.56
C THR A 211 -7.31 -0.51 -14.23
N ALA A 212 -7.06 -0.79 -12.95
CA ALA A 212 -6.39 -2.00 -12.52
C ALA A 212 -7.39 -3.13 -12.29
N GLY A 213 -7.11 -4.29 -12.84
CA GLY A 213 -7.83 -5.51 -12.48
C GLY A 213 -7.39 -6.03 -11.11
N THR A 214 -8.20 -6.91 -10.54
CA THR A 214 -7.82 -7.71 -9.37
C THR A 214 -7.91 -9.20 -9.71
N TYR A 215 -7.16 -10.03 -9.01
CA TYR A 215 -7.28 -11.49 -9.14
C TYR A 215 -8.32 -12.01 -8.15
N ASP A 216 -9.16 -12.96 -8.55
CA ASP A 216 -10.22 -13.52 -7.70
C ASP A 216 -9.71 -14.04 -6.35
N TRP A 217 -8.52 -14.65 -6.35
CA TRP A 217 -7.90 -15.14 -5.12
C TRP A 217 -7.55 -14.01 -4.15
N THR A 218 -7.13 -12.83 -4.65
CA THR A 218 -6.84 -11.66 -3.80
C THR A 218 -8.11 -11.13 -3.15
N ARG A 219 -9.20 -11.06 -3.91
CA ARG A 219 -10.52 -10.64 -3.41
C ARG A 219 -11.02 -11.60 -2.33
N ARG A 220 -10.98 -12.91 -2.57
CA ARG A 220 -11.41 -13.93 -1.60
C ARG A 220 -10.62 -13.89 -0.30
N LEU A 221 -9.34 -13.55 -0.35
CA LEU A 221 -8.51 -13.40 0.85
C LEU A 221 -8.85 -12.14 1.65
N ARG A 222 -9.13 -11.02 0.95
CA ARG A 222 -9.42 -9.73 1.57
C ARG A 222 -10.85 -9.68 2.13
N GLU A 223 -11.84 -10.14 1.37
CA GLU A 223 -13.26 -9.92 1.63
C GLU A 223 -13.71 -10.27 3.07
N PRO A 224 -13.32 -11.40 3.69
CA PRO A 224 -13.76 -11.70 5.05
C PRO A 224 -13.33 -10.65 6.07
N SER A 225 -12.12 -10.11 5.93
CA SER A 225 -11.59 -9.11 6.86
C SER A 225 -12.22 -7.74 6.66
N TYR A 226 -12.51 -7.36 5.40
CA TYR A 226 -13.17 -6.09 5.08
C TYR A 226 -14.67 -6.13 5.39
N ALA A 227 -15.36 -7.24 5.11
CA ALA A 227 -16.77 -7.41 5.46
C ALA A 227 -17.02 -7.24 6.97
N VAL A 228 -16.15 -7.81 7.82
CA VAL A 228 -16.22 -7.58 9.28
C VAL A 228 -15.93 -6.12 9.64
N ALA A 229 -14.98 -5.48 8.96
CA ALA A 229 -14.69 -4.07 9.19
C ALA A 229 -15.87 -3.16 8.82
N ARG A 230 -16.61 -3.47 7.76
CA ARG A 230 -17.81 -2.72 7.34
C ARG A 230 -18.98 -2.81 8.33
N ARG A 231 -19.09 -3.91 9.09
CA ARG A 231 -20.18 -4.14 10.05
C ARG A 231 -20.03 -3.42 11.39
N ARG A 232 -18.85 -2.85 11.68
CA ARG A 232 -18.56 -2.17 12.95
C ARG A 232 -18.77 -0.64 12.83
N VAL A 233 -19.89 -0.24 12.23
CA VAL A 233 -20.36 1.15 12.20
C VAL A 233 -21.34 1.33 13.35
#